data_AF-A0A2N2GYZ1-F1
#
_entry.id   AF-A0A2N2GYZ1-F1
#
_cell.length_a   1.000
_cell.length_b   1.000
_cell.length_c   1.000
_cell.angle_alpha   90.00
_cell.angle_beta   90.00
_cell.angle_gamma   90.00
#
_symmetry.space_group_name_H-M   'P 1'
#
loop_
_entity.id
_entity.type
_entity.pdbx_description
1 polymer ?
#
loop_
_entity_poly.entity_id
_entity_poly.type
_entity_poly.pdbx_seq_one_letter_code
_entity_poly.pdbx_strand_id
1 'polypeptide(L)'
;MENRRKMWRIIYLGNISKKAVSLALFGCLGILFILGCADSDDAKADVTAPTLDFVIPNDGVTDAAVDGNITATFSEDLDPATITTASFRILEGSTPVPGTVGYSGLTATFTPDSELLYGTVYMVTITTVVADLFGNHLEESFVWSFTTESNPDATPPAVLNVFPTADATGVVLDGDVIASFSEPVNPLTVTTTTFTLSANASIVMGTVDYYGATATFHPASDLLYGTVYTATLTTGIEDAAGNALTEDFVWSFTTLPNPDTTPPVLDSVFPADSAVDTLADGQVVATFNESIDPLTVNETTFTLTKDGVVVPGLASTVGSIATFTPAEVLTGNTVYTATLTMGIADLAGNTLVAAETWSFTVETTPVNLGSAGNYVILASTGVTIAAATVIVGDVGTSPGTSANLVGFALAVDASGEYALSDFVTGRVYASDYSSPTPADLSTAVNDMNAAWLEAGSRPGAISLGAGELGGRTIAPGIYNWGAAVTITTDCTLDGGPDDIWIFQINGALTMTAAMTVHLTGGALAKNVFWQTTGAASLGADAHLEGTVLSSAAISLGAGASVLGRLYATTLATVGAGSSVTQPAQ
;
A
#
# COMPACT_ATOMS: atom_id res chain seq x y z
N MET A 1 -51.66 22.13 55.31
CA MET A 1 -53.11 22.31 55.27
C MET A 1 -53.67 21.39 54.19
N GLU A 2 -54.67 20.58 54.53
CA GLU A 2 -55.77 20.12 53.67
C GLU A 2 -55.56 19.30 52.36
N ASN A 3 -56.11 18.06 52.35
CA ASN A 3 -56.76 17.33 51.21
C ASN A 3 -55.89 16.86 50.00
N ARG A 4 -56.02 15.66 49.38
CA ARG A 4 -56.99 14.54 49.39
C ARG A 4 -56.51 13.37 48.44
N ARG A 5 -57.10 12.16 48.57
CA ARG A 5 -57.10 10.95 47.66
C ARG A 5 -55.79 10.11 47.62
N LYS A 6 -55.71 8.76 47.76
CA LYS A 6 -56.51 7.50 47.56
C LYS A 6 -56.22 6.73 46.24
N MET A 7 -56.09 5.39 46.40
CA MET A 7 -56.09 4.30 45.38
C MET A 7 -54.81 4.11 44.52
N TRP A 8 -54.47 2.93 43.98
CA TRP A 8 -54.61 1.49 44.36
C TRP A 8 -53.93 0.63 43.24
N ARG A 9 -53.17 -0.42 43.57
CA ARG A 9 -52.71 -1.59 42.75
C ARG A 9 -51.49 -2.17 43.51
N ILE A 10 -51.51 -3.36 44.12
CA ILE A 10 -51.85 -4.72 43.66
C ILE A 10 -50.96 -5.16 42.50
N ILE A 11 -49.97 -5.98 42.86
CA ILE A 11 -49.11 -6.76 41.97
C ILE A 11 -49.70 -8.17 41.93
N TYR A 12 -49.94 -8.70 40.73
CA TYR A 12 -50.25 -10.11 40.53
C TYR A 12 -49.05 -10.78 39.85
N LEU A 13 -48.51 -11.81 40.51
CA LEU A 13 -47.60 -12.79 39.91
C LEU A 13 -48.23 -14.15 40.18
N GLY A 14 -48.77 -14.77 39.13
CA GLY A 14 -49.30 -16.11 39.19
C GLY A 14 -48.38 -17.09 38.49
N ASN A 15 -47.93 -18.13 39.18
CA ASN A 15 -48.03 -19.46 38.57
C ASN A 15 -48.20 -20.56 39.63
N ILE A 16 -48.92 -21.61 39.26
CA ILE A 16 -49.56 -22.55 40.19
C ILE A 16 -48.75 -23.85 40.31
N SER A 17 -48.71 -24.43 41.51
CA SER A 17 -48.38 -25.85 41.69
C SER A 17 -49.45 -26.55 42.53
N LYS A 18 -49.97 -27.66 42.00
CA LYS A 18 -51.17 -28.36 42.48
C LYS A 18 -50.90 -29.16 43.77
N LYS A 19 -51.77 -29.04 44.79
CA LYS A 19 -52.06 -30.14 45.74
C LYS A 19 -53.54 -30.20 46.10
N ALA A 20 -54.02 -31.43 46.25
CA ALA A 20 -55.43 -31.79 46.45
C ALA A 20 -55.88 -31.74 47.92
N VAL A 21 -57.18 -31.57 48.16
CA VAL A 21 -57.94 -32.17 49.27
C VAL A 21 -59.41 -32.32 48.85
N SER A 22 -60.02 -33.48 49.09
CA SER A 22 -61.40 -33.56 49.62
C SER A 22 -61.67 -34.94 50.21
N LEU A 23 -61.88 -35.02 51.52
CA LEU A 23 -62.44 -36.20 52.18
C LEU A 23 -63.18 -35.85 53.49
N ALA A 24 -64.48 -36.14 53.48
CA ALA A 24 -65.36 -36.54 54.60
C ALA A 24 -65.66 -35.61 55.80
N LEU A 25 -66.97 -35.31 55.92
CA LEU A 25 -67.87 -35.42 57.10
C LEU A 25 -67.57 -34.64 58.41
N PHE A 26 -68.57 -33.85 58.84
CA PHE A 26 -69.42 -33.98 60.04
C PHE A 26 -70.38 -32.76 60.07
N GLY A 27 -71.67 -32.80 60.45
CA GLY A 27 -72.60 -33.90 60.76
C GLY A 27 -73.74 -33.44 61.72
N CYS A 28 -75.01 -33.79 61.42
CA CYS A 28 -76.21 -33.70 62.32
C CYS A 28 -76.63 -32.29 62.83
N LEU A 29 -77.88 -31.95 63.23
CA LEU A 29 -79.21 -32.57 63.41
C LEU A 29 -80.24 -31.37 63.47
N GLY A 30 -81.55 -31.41 63.19
CA GLY A 30 -82.55 -32.43 62.80
C GLY A 30 -83.92 -32.14 63.46
N ILE A 31 -85.02 -32.86 63.09
CA ILE A 31 -86.36 -32.91 63.76
C ILE A 31 -87.25 -31.64 63.56
N LEU A 32 -88.59 -31.65 63.39
CA LEU A 32 -89.66 -32.61 62.99
C LEU A 32 -91.03 -31.85 62.93
N PHE A 33 -92.09 -32.52 62.45
CA PHE A 33 -93.54 -32.16 62.42
C PHE A 33 -94.02 -31.35 61.22
N ILE A 34 -95.20 -31.56 60.60
CA ILE A 34 -96.15 -32.68 60.34
C ILE A 34 -97.40 -31.99 59.75
N LEU A 35 -98.05 -32.63 58.76
CA LEU A 35 -99.38 -32.38 58.16
C LEU A 35 -100.24 -31.17 58.62
N GLY A 36 -100.75 -30.40 57.63
CA GLY A 36 -101.88 -29.46 57.80
C GLY A 36 -102.54 -29.11 56.46
N CYS A 37 -103.82 -29.47 56.30
CA CYS A 37 -104.63 -29.44 55.08
C CYS A 37 -105.06 -28.03 54.58
N ALA A 38 -105.49 -27.95 53.31
CA ALA A 38 -106.04 -26.78 52.58
C ALA A 38 -105.02 -25.65 52.31
N ASP A 39 -105.09 -24.90 51.20
CA ASP A 39 -106.24 -24.64 50.31
C ASP A 39 -105.86 -24.72 48.82
N SER A 40 -106.85 -24.70 47.93
CA SER A 40 -106.62 -24.52 46.49
C SER A 40 -106.38 -23.06 46.17
N ASP A 41 -105.13 -22.68 45.91
CA ASP A 41 -104.81 -21.40 45.28
C ASP A 41 -103.95 -21.63 44.04
N ASP A 42 -104.25 -20.85 43.00
CA ASP A 42 -103.73 -20.99 41.65
C ASP A 42 -102.22 -20.67 41.64
N ALA A 43 -101.38 -21.71 41.56
CA ALA A 43 -99.95 -21.55 41.33
C ALA A 43 -99.77 -20.99 39.91
N LYS A 44 -99.82 -19.67 39.79
CA LYS A 44 -99.58 -18.97 38.53
C LYS A 44 -98.30 -19.52 37.91
N ALA A 45 -98.45 -20.17 36.76
CA ALA A 45 -97.32 -20.49 35.92
C ALA A 45 -96.55 -19.20 35.64
N ASP A 46 -95.22 -19.25 35.73
CA ASP A 46 -94.44 -18.16 35.19
C ASP A 46 -94.71 -18.09 33.68
N VAL A 47 -94.83 -16.86 33.19
CA VAL A 47 -95.08 -16.52 31.78
C VAL A 47 -94.14 -15.41 31.31
N THR A 48 -93.11 -15.13 32.12
CA THR A 48 -92.07 -14.14 31.84
C THR A 48 -90.96 -14.83 31.07
N ALA A 49 -90.46 -14.21 30.01
CA ALA A 49 -89.29 -14.72 29.28
C ALA A 49 -88.00 -14.17 29.92
N PRO A 50 -86.93 -14.96 30.05
CA PRO A 50 -85.64 -14.46 30.53
C PRO A 50 -85.08 -13.35 29.64
N THR A 51 -84.51 -12.31 30.24
CA THR A 51 -83.79 -11.24 29.54
C THR A 51 -82.28 -11.35 29.79
N LEU A 52 -81.49 -10.75 28.90
CA LEU A 52 -80.04 -10.67 29.02
C LEU A 52 -79.64 -9.34 29.68
N ASP A 53 -79.11 -9.41 30.91
CA ASP A 53 -78.79 -8.24 31.72
C ASP A 53 -77.37 -7.70 31.44
N PHE A 54 -76.41 -8.60 31.21
CA PHE A 54 -75.00 -8.22 31.05
C PHE A 54 -74.18 -9.29 30.30
N VAL A 55 -73.20 -8.86 29.50
CA VAL A 55 -72.27 -9.73 28.76
C VAL A 55 -70.82 -9.30 28.92
N ILE A 56 -69.90 -10.26 28.87
CA ILE A 56 -68.45 -10.03 28.76
C ILE A 56 -67.92 -10.89 27.59
N PRO A 57 -67.11 -10.35 26.66
CA PRO A 57 -66.89 -8.93 26.43
C PRO A 57 -68.20 -8.19 26.14
N ASN A 58 -68.26 -6.90 26.48
CA ASN A 58 -69.39 -6.04 26.18
C ASN A 58 -69.66 -5.99 24.65
N ASP A 59 -70.84 -5.55 24.21
CA ASP A 59 -71.02 -5.29 22.77
C ASP A 59 -70.12 -4.16 22.28
N GLY A 60 -69.42 -4.39 21.17
CA GLY A 60 -68.60 -3.41 20.46
C GLY A 60 -67.22 -3.09 21.07
N VAL A 61 -66.73 -3.83 22.07
CA VAL A 61 -65.33 -3.66 22.55
C VAL A 61 -64.35 -4.10 21.46
N THR A 62 -63.25 -3.36 21.31
CA THR A 62 -62.22 -3.58 20.27
C THR A 62 -60.88 -4.09 20.81
N ASP A 63 -60.85 -4.48 22.09
CA ASP A 63 -59.65 -4.79 22.88
C ASP A 63 -59.98 -5.90 23.90
N ALA A 64 -60.65 -6.95 23.43
CA ALA A 64 -60.95 -8.12 24.26
C ALA A 64 -59.71 -9.01 24.37
N ALA A 65 -59.38 -9.46 25.58
CA ALA A 65 -58.26 -10.38 25.80
C ALA A 65 -58.47 -11.71 25.06
N VAL A 66 -57.43 -12.21 24.39
CA VAL A 66 -57.52 -13.47 23.60
C VAL A 66 -57.73 -14.73 24.46
N ASP A 67 -57.37 -14.67 25.75
CA ASP A 67 -57.53 -15.76 26.74
C ASP A 67 -58.84 -15.68 27.54
N GLY A 68 -59.72 -14.71 27.21
CA GLY A 68 -60.95 -14.42 27.95
C GLY A 68 -62.12 -15.38 27.68
N ASN A 69 -62.81 -15.78 28.75
CA ASN A 69 -64.12 -16.44 28.65
C ASN A 69 -65.21 -15.46 28.20
N ILE A 70 -66.16 -15.93 27.40
CA ILE A 70 -67.35 -15.16 27.01
C ILE A 70 -68.49 -15.49 27.98
N THR A 71 -69.08 -14.49 28.63
CA THR A 71 -70.17 -14.68 29.62
C THR A 71 -71.43 -13.90 29.27
N ALA A 72 -72.57 -14.43 29.72
CA ALA A 72 -73.89 -13.83 29.59
C ALA A 72 -74.66 -14.07 30.89
N THR A 73 -75.14 -13.00 31.53
CA THR A 73 -75.92 -13.05 32.77
C THR A 73 -77.37 -12.69 32.48
N PHE A 74 -78.30 -13.52 32.94
CA PHE A 74 -79.73 -13.42 32.67
C PHE A 74 -80.51 -12.89 33.89
N SER A 75 -81.73 -12.43 33.65
CA SER A 75 -82.65 -11.93 34.70
C SER A 75 -83.10 -12.99 35.70
N GLU A 76 -83.04 -14.28 35.32
CA GLU A 76 -83.59 -15.42 36.06
C GLU A 76 -82.90 -16.76 35.73
N ASP A 77 -83.24 -17.81 36.48
CA ASP A 77 -82.66 -19.14 36.33
C ASP A 77 -83.18 -19.85 35.06
N LEU A 78 -82.25 -20.23 34.17
CA LEU A 78 -82.51 -21.00 32.95
C LEU A 78 -82.58 -22.50 33.23
N ASP A 79 -83.30 -23.25 32.40
CA ASP A 79 -83.12 -24.71 32.31
C ASP A 79 -81.72 -25.01 31.73
N PRO A 80 -80.80 -25.62 32.52
CA PRO A 80 -79.45 -25.94 32.06
C PRO A 80 -79.40 -26.87 30.85
N ALA A 81 -80.47 -27.62 30.55
CA ALA A 81 -80.55 -28.45 29.36
C ALA A 81 -80.73 -27.65 28.05
N THR A 82 -81.20 -26.39 28.15
CA THR A 82 -81.47 -25.52 26.98
C THR A 82 -80.29 -24.63 26.59
N ILE A 83 -79.36 -24.38 27.51
CA ILE A 83 -78.17 -23.53 27.31
C ILE A 83 -76.92 -24.40 27.05
N THR A 84 -76.60 -24.60 25.78
CA THR A 84 -75.54 -25.51 25.29
C THR A 84 -74.73 -24.83 24.18
N THR A 85 -73.67 -25.48 23.69
CA THR A 85 -72.89 -24.99 22.53
C THR A 85 -73.70 -24.89 21.23
N ALA A 86 -74.90 -25.50 21.17
CA ALA A 86 -75.83 -25.34 20.05
C ALA A 86 -76.69 -24.07 20.16
N SER A 87 -76.87 -23.52 21.36
CA SER A 87 -77.76 -22.38 21.63
C SER A 87 -77.02 -21.12 22.12
N PHE A 88 -75.82 -21.25 22.68
CA PHE A 88 -74.86 -20.17 22.95
C PHE A 88 -73.63 -20.40 22.05
N ARG A 89 -73.54 -19.61 20.98
CA ARG A 89 -72.65 -19.82 19.83
C ARG A 89 -71.75 -18.62 19.62
N ILE A 90 -70.46 -18.87 19.40
CA ILE A 90 -69.47 -17.86 19.02
C ILE A 90 -69.01 -18.18 17.59
N LEU A 91 -68.94 -17.18 16.73
CA LEU A 91 -68.58 -17.28 15.31
C LEU A 91 -67.41 -16.35 14.98
N GLU A 92 -66.37 -16.90 14.37
CA GLU A 92 -65.35 -16.16 13.61
C GLU A 92 -65.89 -15.96 12.19
N GLY A 93 -66.52 -14.80 11.93
CA GLY A 93 -67.27 -14.57 10.69
C GLY A 93 -68.42 -15.56 10.50
N SER A 94 -68.21 -16.63 9.74
CA SER A 94 -69.17 -17.74 9.55
C SER A 94 -68.73 -19.07 10.19
N THR A 95 -67.54 -19.14 10.76
CA THR A 95 -66.94 -20.37 11.33
C THR A 95 -67.24 -20.48 12.82
N PRO A 96 -67.86 -21.58 13.32
CA PRO A 96 -68.05 -21.79 14.75
C PRO A 96 -66.70 -21.93 15.49
N VAL A 97 -66.54 -21.16 16.56
CA VAL A 97 -65.43 -21.32 17.51
C VAL A 97 -65.71 -22.53 18.39
N PRO A 98 -64.81 -23.53 18.47
CA PRO A 98 -64.94 -24.66 19.41
C PRO A 98 -64.81 -24.20 20.87
N GLY A 99 -65.55 -24.85 21.76
CA GLY A 99 -65.55 -24.53 23.18
C GLY A 99 -66.63 -25.28 23.94
N THR A 100 -66.73 -24.97 25.23
CA THR A 100 -67.70 -25.56 26.15
C THR A 100 -68.59 -24.49 26.78
N VAL A 101 -69.85 -24.83 27.03
CA VAL A 101 -70.81 -23.97 27.75
C VAL A 101 -71.04 -24.54 29.14
N GLY A 102 -70.80 -23.72 30.16
CA GLY A 102 -71.22 -23.96 31.54
C GLY A 102 -72.28 -22.94 31.97
N TYR A 103 -73.16 -23.33 32.88
CA TYR A 103 -74.16 -22.45 33.48
C TYR A 103 -74.16 -22.63 35.01
N SER A 104 -74.13 -21.53 35.75
CA SER A 104 -74.05 -21.56 37.22
C SER A 104 -74.62 -20.27 37.83
N GLY A 105 -75.64 -20.41 38.68
CA GLY A 105 -76.48 -19.26 39.04
C GLY A 105 -77.08 -18.66 37.76
N LEU A 106 -77.11 -17.33 37.66
CA LEU A 106 -77.68 -16.61 36.52
C LEU A 106 -76.75 -16.49 35.30
N THR A 107 -75.52 -17.01 35.34
CA THR A 107 -74.50 -16.73 34.32
C THR A 107 -74.17 -17.97 33.48
N ALA A 108 -74.37 -17.85 32.17
CA ALA A 108 -73.80 -18.75 31.18
C ALA A 108 -72.36 -18.30 30.85
N THR A 109 -71.46 -19.25 30.68
CA THR A 109 -70.04 -19.04 30.35
C THR A 109 -69.65 -19.96 29.21
N PHE A 110 -69.31 -19.39 28.06
CA PHE A 110 -68.63 -20.08 26.97
C PHE A 110 -67.12 -19.98 27.19
N THR A 111 -66.45 -21.11 27.30
CA THR A 111 -64.98 -21.23 27.38
C THR A 111 -64.48 -21.78 26.06
N PRO A 112 -63.76 -20.99 25.23
CA PRO A 112 -63.12 -21.48 24.01
C PRO A 112 -62.15 -22.64 24.29
N ASP A 113 -62.02 -23.59 23.36
CA ASP A 113 -61.07 -24.72 23.49
C ASP A 113 -59.60 -24.29 23.26
N SER A 114 -59.40 -23.11 22.65
CA SER A 114 -58.10 -22.46 22.40
C SER A 114 -58.24 -20.94 22.54
N GLU A 115 -57.13 -20.25 22.76
CA GLU A 115 -57.08 -18.77 22.68
C GLU A 115 -57.67 -18.27 21.37
N LEU A 116 -58.35 -17.13 21.44
CA LEU A 116 -58.92 -16.44 20.28
C LEU A 116 -57.81 -15.83 19.43
N LEU A 117 -58.04 -15.68 18.13
CA LEU A 117 -57.10 -14.99 17.24
C LEU A 117 -57.08 -13.49 17.57
N TYR A 118 -55.91 -12.87 17.55
CA TYR A 118 -55.75 -11.41 17.71
C TYR A 118 -56.45 -10.61 16.60
N GLY A 119 -56.86 -9.38 16.91
CA GLY A 119 -57.44 -8.41 15.95
C GLY A 119 -58.71 -8.89 15.23
N THR A 120 -59.38 -9.91 15.76
CA THR A 120 -60.41 -10.68 15.08
C THR A 120 -61.79 -10.39 15.67
N VAL A 121 -62.77 -10.17 14.80
CA VAL A 121 -64.16 -9.88 15.20
C VAL A 121 -64.91 -11.19 15.41
N TYR A 122 -65.40 -11.40 16.63
CA TYR A 122 -66.24 -12.51 17.01
C TYR A 122 -67.69 -12.06 17.15
N MET A 123 -68.59 -12.78 16.48
CA MET A 123 -70.04 -12.63 16.62
C MET A 123 -70.56 -13.66 17.61
N VAL A 124 -71.30 -13.21 18.61
CA VAL A 124 -71.90 -14.06 19.64
C VAL A 124 -73.41 -14.13 19.41
N THR A 125 -74.01 -15.30 19.61
CA THR A 125 -75.46 -15.51 19.46
C THR A 125 -75.98 -16.44 20.54
N ILE A 126 -76.98 -15.97 21.29
CA ILE A 126 -77.78 -16.79 22.20
C ILE A 126 -79.18 -16.92 21.61
N THR A 127 -79.54 -18.12 21.18
CA THR A 127 -80.74 -18.39 20.38
C THR A 127 -82.01 -18.56 21.24
N THR A 128 -83.18 -18.31 20.65
CA THR A 128 -84.51 -18.46 21.29
C THR A 128 -84.84 -19.85 21.83
N VAL A 129 -84.06 -20.90 21.55
CA VAL A 129 -84.32 -22.24 22.15
C VAL A 129 -83.95 -22.32 23.63
N VAL A 130 -83.22 -21.34 24.16
CA VAL A 130 -82.97 -21.19 25.60
C VAL A 130 -84.28 -20.83 26.31
N ALA A 131 -84.53 -21.43 27.46
CA ALA A 131 -85.74 -21.20 28.27
C ALA A 131 -85.45 -21.18 29.79
N ASP A 132 -86.39 -20.62 30.56
CA ASP A 132 -86.43 -20.73 32.02
C ASP A 132 -86.78 -22.16 32.51
N LEU A 133 -86.89 -22.34 33.82
CA LEU A 133 -87.31 -23.60 34.44
C LEU A 133 -88.82 -23.94 34.26
N PHE A 134 -89.63 -23.02 33.71
CA PHE A 134 -91.07 -23.20 33.45
C PHE A 134 -91.40 -23.43 31.96
N GLY A 135 -90.42 -23.29 31.06
CA GLY A 135 -90.54 -23.45 29.61
C GLY A 135 -90.75 -22.16 28.81
N ASN A 136 -90.59 -20.98 29.43
CA ASN A 136 -90.64 -19.69 28.74
C ASN A 136 -89.32 -19.44 28.00
N HIS A 137 -89.40 -19.41 26.68
CA HIS A 137 -88.28 -19.15 25.79
C HIS A 137 -87.91 -17.67 25.72
N LEU A 138 -86.65 -17.35 25.41
CA LEU A 138 -86.24 -15.98 25.08
C LEU A 138 -87.11 -15.44 23.91
N GLU A 139 -87.62 -14.20 24.03
CA GLU A 139 -88.50 -13.62 23.00
C GLU A 139 -87.79 -13.46 21.64
N GLU A 140 -86.50 -13.14 21.66
CA GLU A 140 -85.64 -13.05 20.49
C GLU A 140 -84.24 -13.61 20.78
N SER A 141 -83.42 -13.76 19.72
CA SER A 141 -82.03 -14.21 19.91
C SER A 141 -81.14 -13.01 20.20
N PHE A 142 -80.40 -13.04 21.31
CA PHE A 142 -79.41 -12.00 21.60
C PHE A 142 -78.18 -12.18 20.71
N VAL A 143 -77.78 -11.10 20.04
CA VAL A 143 -76.62 -11.07 19.14
C VAL A 143 -75.78 -9.86 19.48
N TRP A 144 -74.48 -10.06 19.71
CA TRP A 144 -73.51 -8.99 19.95
C TRP A 144 -72.16 -9.34 19.33
N SER A 145 -71.24 -8.37 19.32
CA SER A 145 -69.91 -8.54 18.75
C SER A 145 -68.80 -7.99 19.64
N PHE A 146 -67.60 -8.52 19.48
CA PHE A 146 -66.38 -7.91 20.04
C PHE A 146 -65.19 -8.18 19.11
N THR A 147 -64.17 -7.33 19.19
CA THR A 147 -62.86 -7.57 18.56
C THR A 147 -61.84 -7.86 19.64
N THR A 148 -60.99 -8.85 19.42
CA THR A 148 -59.83 -9.13 20.27
C THR A 148 -58.73 -8.07 20.12
N GLU A 149 -57.89 -7.95 21.13
CA GLU A 149 -56.69 -7.09 21.14
C GLU A 149 -55.79 -7.34 19.91
N SER A 150 -55.00 -6.34 19.50
CA SER A 150 -54.10 -6.47 18.35
C SER A 150 -52.89 -7.37 18.66
N ASN A 151 -52.42 -8.13 17.68
CA ASN A 151 -51.23 -8.98 17.83
C ASN A 151 -50.02 -8.11 18.23
N PRO A 152 -49.32 -8.40 19.34
CA PRO A 152 -48.14 -7.64 19.73
C PRO A 152 -47.03 -7.80 18.67
N ASP A 153 -46.34 -6.70 18.36
CA ASP A 153 -45.16 -6.79 17.51
C ASP A 153 -44.02 -7.45 18.27
N ALA A 154 -43.38 -8.41 17.62
CA ALA A 154 -42.29 -9.23 18.14
C ALA A 154 -41.12 -9.29 17.16
N THR A 155 -41.06 -8.37 16.19
CA THR A 155 -40.03 -8.29 15.16
C THR A 155 -38.94 -7.31 15.61
N PRO A 156 -37.70 -7.76 15.83
CA PRO A 156 -36.59 -6.85 16.07
C PRO A 156 -36.30 -5.96 14.85
N PRO A 157 -35.99 -4.67 15.04
CA PRO A 157 -35.41 -3.86 13.99
C PRO A 157 -34.06 -4.45 13.53
N ALA A 158 -33.73 -4.27 12.25
CA ALA A 158 -32.48 -4.69 11.64
C ALA A 158 -31.81 -3.54 10.88
N VAL A 159 -30.48 -3.47 10.87
CA VAL A 159 -29.74 -2.45 10.10
C VAL A 159 -29.66 -2.88 8.64
N LEU A 160 -30.16 -2.06 7.72
CA LEU A 160 -30.21 -2.35 6.27
C LEU A 160 -29.00 -1.80 5.52
N ASN A 161 -28.64 -0.53 5.76
CA ASN A 161 -27.52 0.15 5.10
C ASN A 161 -26.86 1.12 6.06
N VAL A 162 -25.54 1.29 5.90
CA VAL A 162 -24.73 2.29 6.60
C VAL A 162 -23.91 3.14 5.63
N PHE A 163 -23.66 4.39 6.01
CA PHE A 163 -22.73 5.29 5.35
C PHE A 163 -21.79 5.92 6.41
N PRO A 164 -20.48 6.05 6.17
CA PRO A 164 -19.73 5.37 5.11
C PRO A 164 -19.94 3.85 5.16
N THR A 165 -19.86 3.18 4.02
CA THR A 165 -20.01 1.72 3.95
C THR A 165 -18.88 1.05 4.75
N ALA A 166 -19.14 -0.14 5.28
CA ALA A 166 -18.12 -0.93 5.97
C ALA A 166 -16.84 -1.05 5.13
N ASP A 167 -15.71 -0.79 5.79
CA ASP A 167 -14.33 -0.81 5.26
C ASP A 167 -14.06 0.19 4.12
N ALA A 168 -14.89 1.22 3.96
CA ALA A 168 -14.62 2.32 3.05
C ALA A 168 -13.30 3.04 3.41
N THR A 169 -12.54 3.45 2.39
CA THR A 169 -11.32 4.25 2.53
C THR A 169 -11.47 5.58 1.77
N GLY A 170 -10.69 6.60 2.16
CA GLY A 170 -10.76 7.91 1.51
C GLY A 170 -12.01 8.73 1.88
N VAL A 171 -12.62 8.45 3.04
CA VAL A 171 -13.80 9.18 3.52
C VAL A 171 -13.43 10.63 3.86
N VAL A 172 -14.26 11.59 3.43
CA VAL A 172 -14.10 13.02 3.72
C VAL A 172 -14.25 13.30 5.22
N LEU A 173 -13.61 14.38 5.70
CA LEU A 173 -13.45 14.62 7.13
C LEU A 173 -14.70 15.23 7.80
N ASP A 174 -15.55 15.91 7.03
CA ASP A 174 -16.80 16.54 7.46
C ASP A 174 -18.04 15.63 7.26
N GLY A 175 -17.82 14.34 7.00
CA GLY A 175 -18.86 13.38 6.68
C GLY A 175 -19.67 12.88 7.87
N ASP A 176 -21.00 12.98 7.77
CA ASP A 176 -21.96 12.33 8.65
C ASP A 176 -21.87 10.80 8.58
N VAL A 177 -22.17 10.13 9.70
CA VAL A 177 -22.27 8.67 9.78
C VAL A 177 -23.74 8.28 9.91
N ILE A 178 -24.27 7.54 8.94
CA ILE A 178 -25.70 7.28 8.77
C ILE A 178 -25.97 5.78 8.90
N ALA A 179 -27.08 5.41 9.51
CA ALA A 179 -27.63 4.06 9.52
C ALA A 179 -29.13 4.06 9.22
N SER A 180 -29.59 3.09 8.43
CA SER A 180 -31.00 2.87 8.09
C SER A 180 -31.49 1.53 8.65
N PHE A 181 -32.71 1.51 9.16
CA PHE A 181 -33.34 0.34 9.80
C PHE A 181 -34.43 -0.28 8.91
N SER A 182 -34.80 -1.53 9.20
CA SER A 182 -35.92 -2.25 8.56
C SER A 182 -37.27 -1.57 8.77
N GLU A 183 -37.40 -0.84 9.87
CA GLU A 183 -38.62 -0.20 10.33
C GLU A 183 -38.32 1.02 11.23
N PRO A 184 -39.32 1.86 11.54
CA PRO A 184 -39.16 2.94 12.51
C PRO A 184 -38.87 2.41 13.92
N VAL A 185 -37.77 2.87 14.51
CA VAL A 185 -37.40 2.62 15.92
C VAL A 185 -37.90 3.75 16.82
N ASN A 186 -37.97 3.51 18.12
CA ASN A 186 -38.34 4.52 19.10
C ASN A 186 -37.26 5.63 19.17
N PRO A 187 -37.57 6.88 18.78
CA PRO A 187 -36.58 7.95 18.71
C PRO A 187 -35.91 8.28 20.05
N LEU A 188 -36.54 7.94 21.19
CA LEU A 188 -35.95 8.15 22.52
C LEU A 188 -34.81 7.17 22.83
N THR A 189 -34.70 6.06 22.09
CA THR A 189 -33.64 5.06 22.24
C THR A 189 -32.46 5.30 21.29
N VAL A 190 -32.60 6.20 20.31
CA VAL A 190 -31.54 6.57 19.36
C VAL A 190 -30.82 7.81 19.89
N THR A 191 -29.63 7.61 20.47
CA THR A 191 -28.90 8.63 21.24
C THR A 191 -27.40 8.49 21.02
N THR A 192 -26.59 9.45 21.48
CA THR A 192 -25.12 9.37 21.47
C THR A 192 -24.54 8.27 22.37
N THR A 193 -25.36 7.55 23.15
CA THR A 193 -24.94 6.35 23.91
C THR A 193 -25.31 5.03 23.22
N THR A 194 -26.19 5.07 22.23
CA THR A 194 -26.68 3.89 21.50
C THR A 194 -26.30 3.92 20.02
N PHE A 195 -25.98 5.08 19.46
CA PHE A 195 -25.23 5.26 18.23
C PHE A 195 -23.95 6.03 18.57
N THR A 196 -22.82 5.35 18.53
CA THR A 196 -21.51 5.89 18.92
C THR A 196 -20.53 5.84 17.75
N LEU A 197 -19.55 6.74 17.78
CA LEU A 197 -18.40 6.76 16.88
C LEU A 197 -17.12 6.83 17.73
N SER A 198 -16.09 6.09 17.35
CA SER A 198 -14.83 6.02 18.09
C SER A 198 -13.62 5.89 17.17
N ALA A 199 -12.45 6.34 17.62
CA ALA A 199 -11.16 6.10 16.98
C ALA A 199 -10.09 5.90 18.06
N ASN A 200 -9.16 4.98 17.84
CA ASN A 200 -8.07 4.69 18.79
C ASN A 200 -8.56 4.46 20.23
N ALA A 201 -9.67 3.72 20.40
CA ALA A 201 -10.38 3.47 21.66
C ALA A 201 -10.89 4.73 22.41
N SER A 202 -10.92 5.89 21.76
CA SER A 202 -11.49 7.14 22.26
C SER A 202 -12.81 7.45 21.57
N ILE A 203 -13.80 7.93 22.31
CA ILE A 203 -15.12 8.32 21.76
C ILE A 203 -14.97 9.64 20.99
N VAL A 204 -15.55 9.68 19.79
CA VAL A 204 -15.75 10.92 19.02
C VAL A 204 -17.01 11.59 19.56
N MET A 205 -16.91 12.86 19.93
CA MET A 205 -18.07 13.64 20.35
C MET A 205 -18.91 14.02 19.13
N GLY A 206 -20.23 14.04 19.29
CA GLY A 206 -21.17 14.37 18.21
C GLY A 206 -22.60 14.50 18.74
N THR A 207 -23.53 14.73 17.83
CA THR A 207 -24.98 14.64 18.07
C THR A 207 -25.57 13.51 17.24
N VAL A 208 -26.76 13.03 17.62
CA VAL A 208 -27.49 12.02 16.84
C VAL A 208 -28.88 12.57 16.55
N ASP A 209 -29.23 12.60 15.26
CA ASP A 209 -30.56 12.91 14.77
C ASP A 209 -31.23 11.63 14.25
N TYR A 210 -32.57 11.58 14.33
CA TYR A 210 -33.36 10.45 13.86
C TYR A 210 -34.61 10.90 13.10
N TYR A 211 -34.81 10.39 11.89
CA TYR A 211 -35.97 10.72 11.07
C TYR A 211 -36.42 9.53 10.21
N GLY A 212 -37.72 9.23 10.24
CA GLY A 212 -38.32 8.13 9.49
C GLY A 212 -37.86 6.76 10.00
N ALA A 213 -36.91 6.16 9.29
CA ALA A 213 -36.24 4.90 9.65
C ALA A 213 -34.70 5.05 9.59
N THR A 214 -34.17 6.26 9.77
CA THR A 214 -32.75 6.58 9.58
C THR A 214 -32.21 7.38 10.77
N ALA A 215 -31.10 6.90 11.34
CA ALA A 215 -30.30 7.63 12.32
C ALA A 215 -29.07 8.23 11.64
N THR A 216 -28.70 9.45 12.04
CA THR A 216 -27.48 10.13 11.58
C THR A 216 -26.69 10.62 12.80
N PHE A 217 -25.44 10.17 12.92
CA PHE A 217 -24.46 10.70 13.85
C PHE A 217 -23.67 11.80 13.15
N HIS A 218 -23.72 13.00 13.73
CA HIS A 218 -23.03 14.20 13.28
C HIS A 218 -21.79 14.43 14.17
N PRO A 219 -20.56 14.22 13.70
CA PRO A 219 -19.35 14.53 14.45
C PRO A 219 -19.30 16.02 14.85
N ALA A 220 -18.90 16.32 16.09
CA ALA A 220 -18.84 17.69 16.60
C ALA A 220 -17.67 18.53 16.03
N SER A 221 -16.76 17.88 15.31
CA SER A 221 -15.63 18.46 14.59
C SER A 221 -15.21 17.52 13.47
N ASP A 222 -14.55 18.06 12.45
CA ASP A 222 -13.91 17.30 11.38
C ASP A 222 -13.10 16.11 11.93
N LEU A 223 -13.21 14.98 11.25
CA LEU A 223 -12.45 13.78 11.53
C LEU A 223 -10.97 13.97 11.18
N LEU A 224 -10.09 13.18 11.79
CA LEU A 224 -8.65 13.23 11.54
C LEU A 224 -8.31 12.49 10.25
N TYR A 225 -7.30 12.96 9.50
CA TYR A 225 -6.74 12.25 8.35
C TYR A 225 -6.18 10.86 8.73
N GLY A 226 -6.20 9.93 7.78
CA GLY A 226 -5.58 8.60 7.86
C GLY A 226 -6.07 7.74 9.03
N THR A 227 -7.23 8.05 9.59
CA THR A 227 -7.69 7.51 10.87
C THR A 227 -8.83 6.53 10.63
N VAL A 228 -8.73 5.36 11.27
CA VAL A 228 -9.80 4.36 11.30
C VAL A 228 -10.81 4.76 12.37
N TYR A 229 -12.05 4.95 11.95
CA TYR A 229 -13.20 5.19 12.80
C TYR A 229 -14.07 3.94 12.86
N THR A 230 -14.53 3.58 14.06
CA THR A 230 -15.48 2.50 14.32
C THR A 230 -16.78 3.09 14.83
N ALA A 231 -17.85 2.86 14.09
CA ALA A 231 -19.21 3.19 14.48
C ALA A 231 -19.90 1.96 15.08
N THR A 232 -20.74 2.18 16.09
CA THR A 232 -21.48 1.12 16.79
C THR A 232 -22.90 1.58 17.10
N LEU A 233 -23.88 0.77 16.66
CA LEU A 233 -25.27 0.81 17.08
C LEU A 233 -25.48 -0.29 18.12
N THR A 234 -25.99 0.03 19.31
CA THR A 234 -26.12 -0.95 20.39
C THR A 234 -27.51 -1.57 20.47
N THR A 235 -27.59 -2.74 21.09
CA THR A 235 -28.82 -3.39 21.58
C THR A 235 -29.72 -2.53 22.48
N GLY A 236 -29.31 -1.30 22.84
CA GLY A 236 -30.17 -0.32 23.50
C GLY A 236 -31.09 0.47 22.55
N ILE A 237 -31.03 0.24 21.23
CA ILE A 237 -32.01 0.75 20.26
C ILE A 237 -33.20 -0.22 20.17
N GLU A 238 -34.40 0.27 20.46
CA GLU A 238 -35.65 -0.52 20.50
C GLU A 238 -36.70 0.09 19.56
N ASP A 239 -37.62 -0.73 19.06
CA ASP A 239 -38.83 -0.26 18.36
C ASP A 239 -39.88 0.36 19.31
N ALA A 240 -41.08 0.66 18.79
CA ALA A 240 -42.18 1.19 19.61
C ALA A 240 -42.87 0.14 20.52
N ALA A 241 -42.64 -1.15 20.29
CA ALA A 241 -43.17 -2.27 21.08
C ALA A 241 -42.17 -2.75 22.17
N GLY A 242 -40.91 -2.34 22.09
CA GLY A 242 -39.82 -2.73 22.99
C GLY A 242 -38.91 -3.85 22.44
N ASN A 243 -38.98 -4.17 21.14
CA ASN A 243 -38.06 -5.10 20.51
C ASN A 243 -36.72 -4.40 20.23
N ALA A 244 -35.66 -4.83 20.91
CA ALA A 244 -34.29 -4.34 20.72
C ALA A 244 -33.64 -4.86 19.43
N LEU A 245 -32.62 -4.16 18.90
CA LEU A 245 -31.66 -4.74 17.96
C LEU A 245 -31.16 -6.10 18.52
N THR A 246 -31.00 -7.11 17.67
CA THR A 246 -30.64 -8.48 18.11
C THR A 246 -29.21 -8.57 18.66
N GLU A 247 -28.28 -7.76 18.11
CA GLU A 247 -26.90 -7.63 18.56
C GLU A 247 -26.38 -6.22 18.25
N ASP A 248 -25.24 -5.84 18.85
CA ASP A 248 -24.58 -4.57 18.56
C ASP A 248 -24.04 -4.60 17.11
N PHE A 249 -24.50 -3.68 16.26
CA PHE A 249 -24.04 -3.56 14.88
C PHE A 249 -22.82 -2.64 14.80
N VAL A 250 -21.67 -3.19 14.45
CA VAL A 250 -20.37 -2.50 14.44
C VAL A 250 -19.77 -2.48 13.04
N TRP A 251 -19.30 -1.33 12.57
CA TRP A 251 -18.56 -1.20 11.32
C TRP A 251 -17.46 -0.15 11.39
N SER A 252 -16.48 -0.26 10.49
CA SER A 252 -15.36 0.68 10.39
C SER A 252 -15.28 1.37 9.04
N PHE A 253 -14.63 2.54 9.01
CA PHE A 253 -14.19 3.23 7.80
C PHE A 253 -12.89 4.00 8.06
N THR A 254 -12.17 4.37 6.99
CA THR A 254 -10.92 5.12 7.05
C THR A 254 -11.04 6.43 6.29
N THR A 255 -10.66 7.53 6.93
CA THR A 255 -10.64 8.86 6.31
C THR A 255 -9.58 9.01 5.22
N LEU A 256 -9.64 10.10 4.45
CA LEU A 256 -8.59 10.52 3.52
C LEU A 256 -7.20 10.46 4.17
N PRO A 257 -6.14 10.00 3.46
CA PRO A 257 -4.78 10.02 4.00
C PRO A 257 -4.33 11.45 4.28
N ASN A 258 -3.35 11.62 5.18
CA ASN A 258 -2.78 12.94 5.45
C ASN A 258 -2.16 13.48 4.14
N PRO A 259 -2.49 14.72 3.72
CA PRO A 259 -1.88 15.29 2.53
C PRO A 259 -0.38 15.40 2.73
N ASP A 260 0.39 15.03 1.71
CA ASP A 260 1.82 15.30 1.71
C ASP A 260 2.03 16.81 1.49
N THR A 261 2.75 17.44 2.40
CA THR A 261 3.06 18.87 2.37
C THR A 261 4.56 19.12 2.54
N THR A 262 5.39 18.10 2.35
CA THR A 262 6.85 18.21 2.41
C THR A 262 7.38 18.45 1.01
N PRO A 263 8.01 19.60 0.71
CA PRO A 263 8.63 19.81 -0.59
C PRO A 263 9.83 18.87 -0.81
N PRO A 264 10.08 18.44 -2.06
CA PRO A 264 11.28 17.70 -2.39
C PRO A 264 12.53 18.53 -2.12
N VAL A 265 13.59 17.84 -1.70
CA VAL A 265 14.90 18.37 -1.34
C VAL A 265 15.96 17.69 -2.19
N LEU A 266 16.89 18.47 -2.73
CA LEU A 266 18.02 17.97 -3.51
C LEU A 266 19.07 17.35 -2.57
N ASP A 267 19.27 16.03 -2.64
CA ASP A 267 20.24 15.30 -1.82
C ASP A 267 21.64 15.33 -2.44
N SER A 268 21.74 15.16 -3.77
CA SER A 268 23.04 15.13 -4.47
C SER A 268 22.90 15.39 -5.98
N VAL A 269 24.01 15.79 -6.60
CA VAL A 269 24.13 16.03 -8.05
C VAL A 269 25.36 15.33 -8.63
N PHE A 270 25.27 14.98 -9.91
CA PHE A 270 26.37 14.47 -10.71
C PHE A 270 26.38 15.15 -12.10
N PRO A 271 27.53 15.64 -12.59
CA PRO A 271 28.78 15.84 -11.87
C PRO A 271 28.58 16.73 -10.63
N ALA A 272 29.45 16.58 -9.61
CA ALA A 272 29.34 17.34 -8.38
C ALA A 272 29.58 18.84 -8.62
N ASP A 273 29.08 19.73 -7.76
CA ASP A 273 29.31 21.16 -7.93
C ASP A 273 30.82 21.51 -7.89
N SER A 274 31.22 22.40 -8.80
CA SER A 274 32.60 22.79 -9.08
C SER A 274 33.54 21.63 -9.47
N ALA A 275 33.01 20.47 -9.87
CA ALA A 275 33.84 19.35 -10.34
C ALA A 275 34.54 19.69 -11.66
N VAL A 276 35.73 19.12 -11.85
CA VAL A 276 36.43 19.05 -13.14
C VAL A 276 36.43 17.58 -13.54
N ASP A 277 35.75 17.25 -14.63
CA ASP A 277 35.32 15.90 -14.97
C ASP A 277 35.67 15.59 -16.43
N THR A 278 36.50 14.58 -16.72
CA THR A 278 36.81 14.21 -18.11
C THR A 278 35.78 13.19 -18.61
N LEU A 279 34.59 13.70 -18.94
CA LEU A 279 33.41 12.95 -19.40
C LEU A 279 32.91 11.86 -18.42
N ALA A 280 31.99 12.26 -17.54
CA ALA A 280 30.71 11.57 -17.46
C ALA A 280 30.12 11.28 -18.86
N ASP A 281 29.21 10.31 -18.95
CA ASP A 281 28.54 9.79 -20.16
C ASP A 281 27.60 10.79 -20.89
N GLY A 282 27.81 12.08 -20.68
CA GLY A 282 26.93 13.18 -21.04
C GLY A 282 25.87 13.47 -19.99
N GLN A 283 25.47 12.51 -19.16
CA GLN A 283 24.32 12.68 -18.26
C GLN A 283 24.64 13.60 -17.09
N VAL A 284 23.70 14.52 -16.83
CA VAL A 284 23.69 15.39 -15.67
C VAL A 284 22.51 14.99 -14.80
N VAL A 285 22.79 14.58 -13.57
CA VAL A 285 21.83 13.89 -12.68
C VAL A 285 21.62 14.70 -11.40
N ALA A 286 20.38 14.73 -10.94
CA ALA A 286 19.97 15.24 -9.65
C ALA A 286 19.17 14.16 -8.91
N THR A 287 19.57 13.87 -7.66
CA THR A 287 18.87 12.90 -6.80
C THR A 287 18.20 13.66 -5.65
N PHE A 288 16.93 13.37 -5.44
CA PHE A 288 16.10 13.95 -4.38
C PHE A 288 15.85 12.95 -3.24
N ASN A 289 15.43 13.45 -2.09
CA ASN A 289 15.02 12.65 -0.92
C ASN A 289 13.73 11.83 -1.15
N GLU A 290 12.98 12.12 -2.22
CA GLU A 290 11.65 11.57 -2.50
C GLU A 290 11.34 11.54 -4.01
N SER A 291 10.19 10.96 -4.39
CA SER A 291 9.84 10.77 -5.81
C SER A 291 9.22 12.01 -6.45
N ILE A 292 9.72 12.37 -7.62
CA ILE A 292 9.35 13.55 -8.41
C ILE A 292 8.27 13.19 -9.43
N ASP A 293 7.30 14.08 -9.68
CA ASP A 293 6.33 13.92 -10.78
C ASP A 293 7.04 14.04 -12.14
N PRO A 294 7.05 12.98 -12.98
CA PRO A 294 7.69 13.01 -14.30
C PRO A 294 7.14 14.05 -15.27
N LEU A 295 5.94 14.60 -15.05
CA LEU A 295 5.41 15.69 -15.87
C LEU A 295 6.07 17.05 -15.56
N THR A 296 6.71 17.18 -14.39
CA THR A 296 7.34 18.43 -13.94
C THR A 296 8.83 18.54 -14.32
N VAL A 297 9.47 17.45 -14.74
CA VAL A 297 10.87 17.44 -15.20
C VAL A 297 10.90 17.43 -16.73
N ASN A 298 11.31 18.56 -17.32
CA ASN A 298 11.40 18.79 -18.77
C ASN A 298 12.47 19.85 -19.08
N GLU A 299 12.69 20.14 -20.35
CA GLU A 299 13.77 21.02 -20.86
C GLU A 299 13.60 22.51 -20.48
N THR A 300 12.56 22.87 -19.72
CA THR A 300 12.41 24.21 -19.12
C THR A 300 12.61 24.21 -17.60
N THR A 301 12.49 23.05 -16.94
CA THR A 301 12.57 22.93 -15.48
C THR A 301 13.86 22.28 -15.01
N PHE A 302 14.48 21.42 -15.82
CA PHE A 302 15.86 20.97 -15.67
C PHE A 302 16.62 21.34 -16.94
N THR A 303 17.55 22.29 -16.82
CA THR A 303 18.29 22.86 -17.95
C THR A 303 19.79 22.74 -17.76
N LEU A 304 20.53 22.68 -18.87
CA LEU A 304 21.98 22.76 -18.92
C LEU A 304 22.38 23.94 -19.79
N THR A 305 23.39 24.71 -19.37
CA THR A 305 23.89 25.87 -20.11
C THR A 305 25.41 25.84 -20.25
N LYS A 306 25.91 26.39 -21.37
CA LYS A 306 27.31 26.64 -21.69
C LYS A 306 27.47 28.14 -21.93
N ASP A 307 28.31 28.82 -21.16
CA ASP A 307 28.52 30.27 -21.28
C ASP A 307 27.20 31.10 -21.26
N GLY A 308 26.18 30.60 -20.56
CA GLY A 308 24.83 31.19 -20.50
C GLY A 308 23.90 30.86 -21.68
N VAL A 309 24.35 30.06 -22.65
CA VAL A 309 23.54 29.54 -23.77
C VAL A 309 23.02 28.14 -23.42
N VAL A 310 21.73 27.88 -23.67
CA VAL A 310 21.13 26.56 -23.41
C VAL A 310 21.75 25.48 -24.29
N VAL A 311 22.16 24.38 -23.67
CA VAL A 311 22.60 23.14 -24.33
C VAL A 311 21.35 22.33 -24.67
N PRO A 312 21.13 21.93 -25.94
CA PRO A 312 20.03 21.04 -26.29
C PRO A 312 20.18 19.68 -25.61
N GLY A 313 19.08 19.11 -25.14
CA GLY A 313 19.02 17.81 -24.48
C GLY A 313 17.60 17.42 -24.16
N LEU A 314 17.43 16.30 -23.47
CA LEU A 314 16.17 15.80 -22.94
C LEU A 314 16.27 15.74 -21.41
N ALA A 315 15.24 16.19 -20.71
CA ALA A 315 15.13 15.98 -19.27
C ALA A 315 14.09 14.90 -18.97
N SER A 316 14.38 14.03 -18.00
CA SER A 316 13.47 12.96 -17.57
C SER A 316 13.68 12.64 -16.10
N THR A 317 12.78 11.87 -15.49
CA THR A 317 12.98 11.37 -14.13
C THR A 317 12.38 9.97 -13.94
N VAL A 318 12.99 9.18 -13.05
CA VAL A 318 12.51 7.88 -12.61
C VAL A 318 12.62 7.84 -11.08
N GLY A 319 11.48 7.85 -10.40
CA GLY A 319 11.43 7.91 -8.93
C GLY A 319 12.01 9.24 -8.42
N SER A 320 13.09 9.16 -7.64
CA SER A 320 13.77 10.33 -7.07
C SER A 320 14.97 10.84 -7.87
N ILE A 321 15.21 10.28 -9.06
CA ILE A 321 16.38 10.62 -9.89
C ILE A 321 15.90 11.36 -11.13
N ALA A 322 16.27 12.63 -11.26
CA ALA A 322 16.12 13.40 -12.49
C ALA A 322 17.42 13.39 -13.29
N THR A 323 17.32 13.20 -14.60
CA THR A 323 18.45 13.12 -15.52
C THR A 323 18.22 14.04 -16.72
N PHE A 324 19.18 14.91 -16.97
CA PHE A 324 19.32 15.67 -18.21
C PHE A 324 20.36 14.98 -19.10
N THR A 325 19.95 14.58 -20.30
CA THR A 325 20.79 13.95 -21.31
C THR A 325 20.99 14.95 -22.47
N PRO A 326 22.20 15.54 -22.63
CA PRO A 326 22.53 16.37 -23.78
C PRO A 326 22.29 15.63 -25.10
N ALA A 327 21.83 16.37 -26.12
CA ALA A 327 21.57 15.82 -27.44
C ALA A 327 22.86 15.55 -28.25
N GLU A 328 23.96 16.18 -27.84
CA GLU A 328 25.29 16.10 -28.44
C GLU A 328 26.34 15.98 -27.33
N VAL A 329 27.52 15.41 -27.66
CA VAL A 329 28.63 15.29 -26.71
C VAL A 329 29.07 16.67 -26.22
N LEU A 330 29.25 16.81 -24.90
CA LEU A 330 29.66 18.06 -24.29
C LEU A 330 31.10 18.42 -24.69
N THR A 331 31.31 19.67 -25.12
CA THR A 331 32.65 20.18 -25.48
C THR A 331 33.59 20.17 -24.29
N GLY A 332 34.82 19.71 -24.50
CA GLY A 332 35.92 19.81 -23.53
C GLY A 332 36.36 21.22 -23.17
N ASN A 333 37.15 21.29 -22.09
CA ASN A 333 37.65 22.50 -21.43
C ASN A 333 36.61 23.62 -21.30
N THR A 334 35.36 23.25 -20.99
CA THR A 334 34.19 24.13 -20.97
C THR A 334 33.47 23.99 -19.63
N VAL A 335 33.09 25.13 -19.03
CA VAL A 335 32.21 25.15 -17.86
C VAL A 335 30.76 25.05 -18.31
N TYR A 336 30.04 24.08 -17.75
CA TYR A 336 28.60 23.95 -17.86
C TYR A 336 27.94 24.29 -16.54
N THR A 337 26.75 24.89 -16.60
CA THR A 337 25.91 25.17 -15.43
C THR A 337 24.56 24.50 -15.62
N ALA A 338 24.23 23.59 -14.70
CA ALA A 338 22.95 22.94 -14.61
C ALA A 338 22.01 23.75 -13.70
N THR A 339 20.71 23.70 -13.96
CA THR A 339 19.70 24.44 -13.20
C THR A 339 18.40 23.67 -13.10
N LEU A 340 17.97 23.44 -11.87
CA LEU A 340 16.65 22.94 -11.50
C LEU A 340 15.79 24.13 -11.05
N THR A 341 14.67 24.36 -11.73
CA THR A 341 13.76 25.45 -11.38
C THR A 341 12.74 25.02 -10.31
N MET A 342 12.11 25.99 -9.66
CA MET A 342 10.94 25.77 -8.79
C MET A 342 9.70 25.19 -9.52
N GLY A 343 9.78 24.90 -10.81
CA GLY A 343 8.73 24.19 -11.55
C GLY A 343 8.72 22.67 -11.33
N ILE A 344 9.76 22.10 -10.72
CA ILE A 344 9.83 20.68 -10.34
C ILE A 344 9.03 20.45 -9.06
N ALA A 345 8.19 19.41 -9.03
CA ALA A 345 7.38 19.03 -7.88
C ALA A 345 7.36 17.52 -7.63
N ASP A 346 7.03 17.14 -6.41
CA ASP A 346 6.73 15.75 -6.02
C ASP A 346 5.39 15.24 -6.62
N LEU A 347 5.03 14.00 -6.30
CA LEU A 347 3.75 13.39 -6.71
C LEU A 347 2.50 13.99 -6.03
N ALA A 348 2.65 14.83 -5.03
CA ALA A 348 1.57 15.55 -4.34
C ALA A 348 1.40 17.00 -4.82
N GLY A 349 2.34 17.51 -5.62
CA GLY A 349 2.37 18.87 -6.15
C GLY A 349 3.17 19.87 -5.32
N ASN A 350 3.95 19.45 -4.32
CA ASN A 350 4.84 20.37 -3.59
C ASN A 350 6.09 20.66 -4.45
N THR A 351 6.32 21.94 -4.74
CA THR A 351 7.43 22.41 -5.59
C THR A 351 8.72 22.63 -4.79
N LEU A 352 9.89 22.51 -5.43
CA LEU A 352 11.18 22.90 -4.83
C LEU A 352 11.12 24.30 -4.17
N VAL A 353 11.68 24.41 -2.96
CA VAL A 353 11.64 25.64 -2.13
C VAL A 353 12.46 26.78 -2.75
N ALA A 354 13.49 26.44 -3.52
CA ALA A 354 14.32 27.36 -4.29
C ALA A 354 14.70 26.72 -5.64
N ALA A 355 15.21 27.52 -6.57
CA ALA A 355 15.88 26.99 -7.74
C ALA A 355 17.31 26.58 -7.35
N GLU A 356 17.73 25.38 -7.75
CA GLU A 356 19.06 24.84 -7.47
C GLU A 356 19.95 24.94 -8.70
N THR A 357 21.21 25.33 -8.50
CA THR A 357 22.18 25.52 -9.57
C THR A 357 23.54 24.98 -9.17
N TRP A 358 24.18 24.21 -10.06
CA TRP A 358 25.56 23.78 -9.88
C TRP A 358 26.32 23.86 -11.20
N SER A 359 27.63 23.89 -11.12
CA SER A 359 28.52 23.97 -12.27
C SER A 359 29.54 22.84 -12.28
N PHE A 360 29.99 22.46 -13.48
CA PHE A 360 31.07 21.50 -13.66
C PHE A 360 31.86 21.85 -14.92
N THR A 361 33.12 21.46 -14.97
CA THR A 361 33.99 21.65 -16.14
C THR A 361 34.20 20.31 -16.80
N VAL A 362 33.83 20.17 -18.08
CA VAL A 362 34.26 19.00 -18.86
C VAL A 362 35.73 19.20 -19.21
N GLU A 363 36.63 18.33 -18.76
CA GLU A 363 38.05 18.42 -19.08
C GLU A 363 38.46 17.43 -20.18
N THR A 364 39.37 17.85 -21.06
CA THR A 364 39.87 17.06 -22.19
C THR A 364 41.38 17.22 -22.37
N THR A 365 42.13 17.17 -21.27
CA THR A 365 43.59 17.18 -21.28
C THR A 365 44.10 15.73 -21.20
N PRO A 366 44.78 15.20 -22.23
CA PRO A 366 45.37 13.86 -22.14
C PRO A 366 46.36 13.77 -20.99
N VAL A 367 46.51 12.58 -20.40
CA VAL A 367 47.48 12.28 -19.34
C VAL A 367 48.88 12.69 -19.81
N ASN A 368 49.54 13.57 -19.07
CA ASN A 368 50.79 14.18 -19.53
C ASN A 368 51.96 13.22 -19.29
N LEU A 369 52.41 12.56 -20.35
CA LEU A 369 53.50 11.58 -20.30
C LEU A 369 54.90 12.22 -20.15
N GLY A 370 55.04 13.54 -20.23
CA GLY A 370 56.32 14.23 -20.15
C GLY A 370 57.38 13.63 -21.09
N SER A 371 58.60 13.45 -20.59
CA SER A 371 59.70 12.80 -21.31
C SER A 371 59.53 11.27 -21.46
N ALA A 372 58.63 10.63 -20.69
CA ALA A 372 58.27 9.22 -20.92
C ALA A 372 57.63 9.02 -22.29
N GLY A 373 56.84 10.01 -22.77
CA GLY A 373 56.10 9.96 -24.04
C GLY A 373 56.94 9.67 -25.31
N ASN A 374 58.26 9.86 -25.22
CA ASN A 374 59.24 9.52 -26.25
C ASN A 374 59.41 8.00 -26.45
N TYR A 375 59.17 7.21 -25.40
CA TYR A 375 59.36 5.75 -25.39
C TYR A 375 58.05 5.01 -25.70
N VAL A 376 58.15 3.93 -26.46
CA VAL A 376 57.05 2.97 -26.70
C VAL A 376 57.00 1.89 -25.61
N ILE A 377 58.14 1.52 -25.02
CA ILE A 377 58.21 0.68 -23.82
C ILE A 377 59.18 1.32 -22.82
N LEU A 378 58.73 1.52 -21.58
CA LEU A 378 59.56 2.04 -20.49
C LEU A 378 59.32 1.19 -19.24
N ALA A 379 60.38 0.63 -18.66
CA ALA A 379 60.23 -0.30 -17.54
C ALA A 379 61.33 -0.18 -16.48
N SER A 380 60.97 -0.15 -15.20
CA SER A 380 61.97 0.16 -14.15
C SER A 380 62.95 -0.98 -13.84
N THR A 381 62.55 -2.25 -13.99
CA THR A 381 63.41 -3.41 -13.68
C THR A 381 63.88 -4.19 -14.91
N GLY A 382 63.40 -3.85 -16.10
CA GLY A 382 63.85 -4.45 -17.36
C GLY A 382 62.75 -4.62 -18.41
N VAL A 383 63.17 -5.01 -19.62
CA VAL A 383 62.28 -5.43 -20.70
C VAL A 383 62.76 -6.79 -21.23
N THR A 384 61.86 -7.75 -21.35
CA THR A 384 62.16 -9.06 -21.96
C THR A 384 61.33 -9.22 -23.22
N ILE A 385 61.99 -9.53 -24.34
CA ILE A 385 61.33 -9.85 -25.60
C ILE A 385 61.62 -11.30 -26.01
N ALA A 386 60.65 -11.94 -26.64
CA ALA A 386 60.84 -13.22 -27.31
C ALA A 386 61.13 -13.05 -28.81
N ALA A 387 61.35 -14.16 -29.51
CA ALA A 387 61.68 -14.16 -30.93
C ALA A 387 60.56 -13.57 -31.81
N ALA A 388 60.97 -12.96 -32.93
CA ALA A 388 60.10 -12.37 -33.95
C ALA A 388 59.16 -11.25 -33.44
N THR A 389 59.53 -10.58 -32.36
CA THR A 389 58.83 -9.36 -31.90
C THR A 389 59.08 -8.19 -32.85
N VAL A 390 58.13 -7.25 -32.91
CA VAL A 390 58.24 -6.02 -33.72
C VAL A 390 57.89 -4.82 -32.86
N ILE A 391 58.89 -4.00 -32.52
CA ILE A 391 58.71 -2.78 -31.74
C ILE A 391 58.97 -1.58 -32.65
N VAL A 392 58.10 -0.58 -32.61
CA VAL A 392 58.23 0.68 -33.36
C VAL A 392 58.16 1.85 -32.38
N GLY A 393 59.27 2.56 -32.22
CA GLY A 393 59.51 3.54 -31.17
C GLY A 393 60.64 3.13 -30.22
N ASP A 394 61.02 4.02 -29.31
CA ASP A 394 62.19 3.83 -28.44
C ASP A 394 61.87 3.00 -27.18
N VAL A 395 62.83 2.19 -26.74
CA VAL A 395 62.70 1.31 -25.56
C VAL A 395 63.65 1.76 -24.46
N GLY A 396 63.17 1.90 -23.23
CA GLY A 396 63.97 2.35 -22.09
C GLY A 396 63.86 1.43 -20.87
N THR A 397 64.94 1.33 -20.09
CA THR A 397 64.90 0.79 -18.73
C THR A 397 65.76 1.58 -17.75
N SER A 398 65.21 1.91 -16.57
CA SER A 398 65.93 2.58 -15.49
C SER A 398 65.18 2.46 -14.15
N PRO A 399 65.83 2.11 -13.02
CA PRO A 399 67.27 1.92 -12.86
C PRO A 399 67.80 0.60 -13.44
N GLY A 400 66.96 -0.26 -14.02
CA GLY A 400 67.39 -1.43 -14.80
C GLY A 400 68.47 -1.10 -15.83
N THR A 401 69.42 -2.02 -16.00
CA THR A 401 70.62 -1.89 -16.84
C THR A 401 70.44 -2.62 -18.18
N SER A 402 71.43 -2.54 -19.06
CA SER A 402 71.45 -3.26 -20.33
C SER A 402 71.39 -4.79 -20.16
N ALA A 403 71.83 -5.32 -19.02
CA ALA A 403 71.66 -6.73 -18.65
C ALA A 403 70.20 -7.12 -18.35
N ASN A 404 69.32 -6.14 -18.09
CA ASN A 404 67.88 -6.32 -17.88
C ASN A 404 67.07 -6.22 -19.20
N LEU A 405 67.72 -5.98 -20.33
CA LEU A 405 67.13 -5.95 -21.68
C LEU A 405 67.35 -7.31 -22.36
N VAL A 406 66.48 -8.27 -22.04
CA VAL A 406 66.63 -9.67 -22.45
C VAL A 406 65.98 -9.91 -23.81
N GLY A 407 66.70 -10.62 -24.70
CA GLY A 407 66.21 -11.04 -26.02
C GLY A 407 66.50 -10.08 -27.18
N PHE A 408 66.97 -8.86 -26.91
CA PHE A 408 67.15 -7.80 -27.91
C PHE A 408 68.33 -7.98 -28.88
N ALA A 409 69.30 -8.86 -28.61
CA ALA A 409 70.54 -8.98 -29.41
C ALA A 409 71.23 -7.62 -29.64
N LEU A 410 71.39 -6.84 -28.55
CA LEU A 410 71.80 -5.44 -28.58
C LEU A 410 73.16 -5.21 -29.25
N ALA A 411 73.19 -4.26 -30.18
CA ALA A 411 74.41 -3.66 -30.72
C ALA A 411 74.53 -2.22 -30.21
N VAL A 412 75.42 -1.99 -29.23
CA VAL A 412 75.67 -0.65 -28.67
C VAL A 412 76.28 0.27 -29.73
N ASP A 413 75.75 1.49 -29.86
CA ASP A 413 76.23 2.49 -30.80
C ASP A 413 77.65 3.00 -30.44
N ALA A 414 78.35 3.59 -31.41
CA ALA A 414 79.68 4.17 -31.23
C ALA A 414 79.73 5.31 -30.20
N SER A 415 78.62 6.01 -29.95
CA SER A 415 78.48 6.97 -28.84
C SER A 415 78.50 6.32 -27.45
N GLY A 416 78.07 5.06 -27.36
CA GLY A 416 77.77 4.39 -26.10
C GLY A 416 76.54 4.92 -25.36
N GLU A 417 75.74 5.81 -25.97
CA GLU A 417 74.53 6.40 -25.37
C GLU A 417 73.29 5.51 -25.50
N TYR A 418 73.23 4.68 -26.55
CA TYR A 418 72.10 3.79 -26.85
C TYR A 418 72.58 2.53 -27.57
N ALA A 419 71.67 1.58 -27.77
CA ALA A 419 71.87 0.40 -28.58
C ALA A 419 70.79 0.26 -29.66
N LEU A 420 71.10 -0.52 -30.68
CA LEU A 420 70.20 -0.94 -31.75
C LEU A 420 69.84 -2.42 -31.60
N SER A 421 68.72 -2.82 -32.19
CA SER A 421 68.20 -4.19 -32.21
C SER A 421 67.40 -4.40 -33.49
N ASP A 422 67.56 -5.56 -34.14
CA ASP A 422 66.77 -5.92 -35.34
C ASP A 422 65.25 -6.04 -35.04
N PHE A 423 64.86 -6.13 -33.76
CA PHE A 423 63.46 -6.15 -33.32
C PHE A 423 62.87 -4.77 -33.05
N VAL A 424 63.67 -3.70 -33.12
CA VAL A 424 63.29 -2.33 -32.71
C VAL A 424 63.52 -1.33 -33.84
N THR A 425 62.44 -0.81 -34.42
CA THR A 425 62.47 0.39 -35.28
C THR A 425 62.49 1.63 -34.38
N GLY A 426 63.68 1.92 -33.86
CA GLY A 426 63.93 2.94 -32.84
C GLY A 426 65.29 2.72 -32.19
N ARG A 427 65.46 3.20 -30.96
CA ARG A 427 66.66 3.01 -30.14
C ARG A 427 66.31 2.34 -28.83
N VAL A 428 67.29 1.64 -28.27
CA VAL A 428 67.18 0.98 -26.97
C VAL A 428 68.13 1.66 -25.98
N TYR A 429 67.61 2.01 -24.81
CA TYR A 429 68.28 2.82 -23.80
C TYR A 429 68.28 2.11 -22.44
N ALA A 430 69.39 2.21 -21.69
CA ALA A 430 69.54 1.61 -20.37
C ALA A 430 70.34 2.50 -19.40
N SER A 431 70.15 2.31 -18.09
CA SER A 431 70.73 3.16 -17.04
C SER A 431 72.27 3.14 -16.92
N ASP A 432 72.93 2.15 -17.52
CA ASP A 432 74.38 1.92 -17.55
C ASP A 432 75.06 2.45 -18.83
N TYR A 433 74.31 3.09 -19.72
CA TYR A 433 74.85 3.74 -20.92
C TYR A 433 75.47 5.12 -20.64
N SER A 434 76.14 5.67 -21.65
CA SER A 434 76.86 6.94 -21.55
C SER A 434 75.90 8.13 -21.39
N SER A 435 76.38 9.18 -20.74
CA SER A 435 75.68 10.46 -20.62
C SER A 435 75.28 11.01 -22.00
N PRO A 436 74.04 11.51 -22.20
CA PRO A 436 73.07 11.91 -21.17
C PRO A 436 72.11 10.80 -20.70
N THR A 437 72.09 9.63 -21.36
CA THR A 437 71.05 8.59 -21.21
C THR A 437 70.61 8.24 -19.77
N PRO A 438 71.50 8.06 -18.77
CA PRO A 438 71.05 7.74 -17.41
C PRO A 438 70.21 8.84 -16.75
N ALA A 439 70.49 10.11 -17.06
CA ALA A 439 69.74 11.26 -16.53
C ALA A 439 68.40 11.43 -17.26
N ASP A 440 68.39 11.25 -18.58
CA ASP A 440 67.19 11.36 -19.40
C ASP A 440 66.20 10.22 -19.07
N LEU A 441 66.69 8.98 -18.89
CA LEU A 441 65.88 7.85 -18.44
C LEU A 441 65.36 8.01 -17.01
N SER A 442 66.17 8.58 -16.10
CA SER A 442 65.71 8.90 -14.74
C SER A 442 64.55 9.90 -14.78
N THR A 443 64.64 10.91 -15.64
CA THR A 443 63.57 11.89 -15.88
C THR A 443 62.33 11.21 -16.48
N ALA A 444 62.50 10.39 -17.50
CA ALA A 444 61.40 9.65 -18.14
C ALA A 444 60.67 8.71 -17.17
N VAL A 445 61.38 8.02 -16.28
CA VAL A 445 60.77 7.16 -15.26
C VAL A 445 60.05 7.97 -14.17
N ASN A 446 60.55 9.16 -13.82
CA ASN A 446 59.82 10.07 -12.93
C ASN A 446 58.54 10.60 -13.60
N ASP A 447 58.59 11.00 -14.87
CA ASP A 447 57.42 11.45 -15.63
C ASP A 447 56.40 10.31 -15.83
N MET A 448 56.87 9.08 -16.04
CA MET A 448 56.02 7.88 -16.08
C MET A 448 55.26 7.66 -14.76
N ASN A 449 55.96 7.78 -13.62
CA ASN A 449 55.34 7.67 -12.30
C ASN A 449 54.37 8.84 -12.02
N ALA A 450 54.70 10.05 -12.50
CA ALA A 450 53.83 11.21 -12.40
C ALA A 450 52.55 11.04 -13.23
N ALA A 451 52.66 10.56 -14.46
CA ALA A 451 51.52 10.23 -15.33
C ALA A 451 50.63 9.13 -14.73
N TRP A 452 51.22 8.09 -14.12
CA TRP A 452 50.46 7.05 -13.41
C TRP A 452 49.66 7.63 -12.23
N LEU A 453 50.29 8.50 -11.44
CA LEU A 453 49.66 9.14 -10.28
C LEU A 453 48.56 10.13 -10.71
N GLU A 454 48.84 10.93 -11.74
CA GLU A 454 47.92 11.91 -12.30
C GLU A 454 46.67 11.23 -12.87
N ALA A 455 46.83 10.24 -13.76
CA ALA A 455 45.74 9.44 -14.30
C ALA A 455 44.88 8.78 -13.21
N GLY A 456 45.52 8.20 -12.19
CA GLY A 456 44.86 7.59 -11.03
C GLY A 456 44.22 8.58 -10.04
N SER A 457 44.45 9.89 -10.21
CA SER A 457 43.93 10.96 -9.34
C SER A 457 42.79 11.77 -9.96
N ARG A 458 42.49 11.59 -11.25
CA ARG A 458 41.38 12.29 -11.93
C ARG A 458 40.03 11.95 -11.25
N PRO A 459 39.25 12.94 -10.81
CA PRO A 459 37.95 12.71 -10.17
C PRO A 459 36.84 12.45 -11.20
N GLY A 460 35.64 12.03 -10.77
CA GLY A 460 34.45 11.87 -11.65
C GLY A 460 34.19 10.45 -12.18
N ALA A 461 35.05 9.48 -11.84
CA ALA A 461 35.11 8.20 -12.53
C ALA A 461 33.97 7.19 -12.23
N ILE A 462 33.46 6.54 -13.29
CA ILE A 462 32.32 5.58 -13.23
C ILE A 462 32.78 4.12 -13.20
N SER A 463 32.17 3.27 -12.36
CA SER A 463 32.38 1.81 -12.38
C SER A 463 31.53 1.11 -13.45
N LEU A 464 32.06 0.97 -14.66
CA LEU A 464 31.35 0.33 -15.78
C LEU A 464 31.39 -1.22 -15.68
N GLY A 465 30.25 -1.87 -15.86
CA GLY A 465 30.17 -3.33 -16.10
C GLY A 465 30.69 -4.24 -14.98
N ALA A 466 30.80 -3.75 -13.75
CA ALA A 466 31.38 -4.46 -12.61
C ALA A 466 32.81 -5.03 -12.84
N GLY A 467 33.54 -4.47 -13.80
CA GLY A 467 34.91 -4.87 -14.15
C GLY A 467 35.04 -5.64 -15.47
N GLU A 468 33.95 -6.13 -16.07
CA GLU A 468 33.99 -6.76 -17.39
C GLU A 468 33.62 -5.76 -18.51
N LEU A 469 34.59 -5.50 -19.39
CA LEU A 469 34.46 -4.56 -20.49
C LEU A 469 34.07 -5.21 -21.84
N GLY A 470 34.17 -6.54 -21.95
CA GLY A 470 33.86 -7.23 -23.20
C GLY A 470 32.42 -7.04 -23.67
N GLY A 471 32.23 -6.93 -24.99
CA GLY A 471 30.94 -6.74 -25.64
C GLY A 471 30.37 -5.32 -25.52
N ARG A 472 31.13 -4.36 -24.98
CA ARG A 472 30.69 -2.97 -24.78
C ARG A 472 31.21 -2.03 -25.85
N THR A 473 30.38 -1.05 -26.22
CA THR A 473 30.82 0.23 -26.76
C THR A 473 30.97 1.20 -25.58
N ILE A 474 32.11 1.87 -25.49
CA ILE A 474 32.55 2.68 -24.36
C ILE A 474 32.78 4.10 -24.88
N ALA A 475 31.91 5.03 -24.46
CA ALA A 475 32.05 6.45 -24.75
C ALA A 475 33.34 7.02 -24.10
N PRO A 476 33.82 8.21 -24.49
CA PRO A 476 34.93 8.87 -23.82
C PRO A 476 34.60 9.08 -22.34
N GLY A 477 35.61 9.01 -21.47
CA GLY A 477 35.36 9.14 -20.04
C GLY A 477 36.47 8.68 -19.10
N ILE A 478 36.30 8.99 -17.81
CA ILE A 478 37.05 8.35 -16.71
C ILE A 478 36.22 7.22 -16.15
N TYR A 479 36.84 6.05 -16.04
CA TYR A 479 36.24 4.87 -15.46
C TYR A 479 37.08 4.37 -14.29
N ASN A 480 36.46 3.95 -13.20
CA ASN A 480 37.16 3.50 -12.00
C ASN A 480 36.58 2.21 -11.45
N TRP A 481 37.47 1.28 -11.11
CA TRP A 481 37.14 0.05 -10.42
C TRP A 481 38.02 -0.11 -9.18
N GLY A 482 37.38 -0.35 -8.03
CA GLY A 482 38.04 -0.79 -6.80
C GLY A 482 38.60 -2.23 -6.86
N ALA A 483 38.69 -2.82 -8.05
CA ALA A 483 39.07 -4.21 -8.30
C ALA A 483 39.71 -4.37 -9.70
N ALA A 484 40.04 -5.60 -10.07
CA ALA A 484 40.57 -5.94 -11.40
C ALA A 484 39.52 -5.77 -12.52
N VAL A 485 40.01 -5.52 -13.73
CA VAL A 485 39.22 -5.40 -14.96
C VAL A 485 39.60 -6.50 -15.96
N THR A 486 38.59 -7.04 -16.63
CA THR A 486 38.70 -8.11 -17.63
C THR A 486 38.09 -7.71 -18.97
N ILE A 487 38.70 -8.24 -20.05
CA ILE A 487 38.20 -8.16 -21.42
C ILE A 487 38.11 -9.59 -21.96
N THR A 488 36.92 -10.18 -21.92
CA THR A 488 36.66 -11.59 -22.30
C THR A 488 36.00 -11.75 -23.67
N THR A 489 35.53 -10.64 -24.24
CA THR A 489 35.04 -10.49 -25.62
C THR A 489 35.53 -9.14 -26.15
N ASP A 490 35.55 -8.93 -27.46
CA ASP A 490 35.91 -7.64 -28.07
C ASP A 490 35.12 -6.47 -27.47
N CYS A 491 35.73 -5.30 -27.34
CA CYS A 491 35.06 -4.06 -26.95
C CYS A 491 35.46 -2.90 -27.88
N THR A 492 34.71 -1.81 -27.86
CA THR A 492 34.89 -0.66 -28.75
C THR A 492 34.98 0.62 -27.94
N LEU A 493 35.96 1.47 -28.22
CA LEU A 493 36.03 2.85 -27.73
C LEU A 493 35.53 3.76 -28.86
N ASP A 494 34.44 4.48 -28.63
CA ASP A 494 33.75 5.25 -29.68
C ASP A 494 33.69 6.74 -29.32
N GLY A 495 34.34 7.57 -30.12
CA GLY A 495 34.44 9.02 -29.90
C GLY A 495 35.30 9.70 -30.96
N GLY A 496 35.46 11.02 -30.86
CA GLY A 496 36.23 11.86 -31.78
C GLY A 496 37.76 11.80 -31.57
N PRO A 497 38.52 12.52 -32.41
CA PRO A 497 39.99 12.49 -32.39
C PRO A 497 40.63 13.21 -31.19
N ASP A 498 39.87 14.08 -30.51
CA ASP A 498 40.30 14.84 -29.32
C ASP A 498 39.72 14.26 -28.01
N ASP A 499 38.88 13.22 -28.12
CA ASP A 499 38.24 12.56 -26.98
C ASP A 499 39.21 11.62 -26.24
N ILE A 500 38.98 11.43 -24.94
CA ILE A 500 39.92 10.78 -24.00
C ILE A 500 39.23 9.65 -23.23
N TRP A 501 39.99 8.59 -22.96
CA TRP A 501 39.61 7.48 -22.08
C TRP A 501 40.66 7.31 -21.00
N ILE A 502 40.26 7.34 -19.73
CA ILE A 502 41.14 7.06 -18.58
C ILE A 502 40.53 5.94 -17.75
N PHE A 503 41.13 4.76 -17.81
CA PHE A 503 40.71 3.58 -17.06
C PHE A 503 41.55 3.45 -15.79
N GLN A 504 40.98 3.80 -14.63
CA GLN A 504 41.57 3.68 -13.29
C GLN A 504 41.24 2.31 -12.69
N ILE A 505 42.21 1.41 -12.66
CA ILE A 505 42.00 0.01 -12.29
C ILE A 505 42.75 -0.29 -11.01
N ASN A 506 42.05 -0.33 -9.87
CA ASN A 506 42.62 -0.76 -8.60
C ASN A 506 42.72 -2.30 -8.51
N GLY A 507 43.43 -2.87 -9.46
CA GLY A 507 43.65 -4.29 -9.64
C GLY A 507 44.43 -4.57 -10.92
N ALA A 508 44.36 -5.81 -11.40
CA ALA A 508 44.96 -6.20 -12.67
C ALA A 508 44.07 -5.80 -13.87
N LEU A 509 44.68 -5.56 -15.03
CA LEU A 509 44.00 -5.56 -16.32
C LEU A 509 44.28 -6.91 -17.01
N THR A 510 43.26 -7.66 -17.41
CA THR A 510 43.44 -8.96 -18.08
C THR A 510 42.60 -9.07 -19.34
N MET A 511 43.26 -9.19 -20.50
CA MET A 511 42.60 -9.50 -21.77
C MET A 511 42.71 -10.99 -22.09
N THR A 512 41.60 -11.58 -22.52
CA THR A 512 41.58 -12.96 -23.02
C THR A 512 42.26 -13.04 -24.39
N ALA A 513 42.75 -14.22 -24.76
CA ALA A 513 43.39 -14.45 -26.05
C ALA A 513 42.46 -14.11 -27.23
N ALA A 514 43.04 -13.58 -28.31
CA ALA A 514 42.40 -13.13 -29.55
C ALA A 514 41.38 -11.98 -29.42
N MET A 515 41.25 -11.35 -28.24
CA MET A 515 40.30 -10.25 -28.03
C MET A 515 40.87 -8.90 -28.44
N THR A 516 40.04 -8.06 -29.04
CA THR A 516 40.41 -6.77 -29.61
C THR A 516 39.67 -5.61 -28.92
N VAL A 517 40.42 -4.56 -28.55
CA VAL A 517 39.86 -3.22 -28.33
C VAL A 517 39.86 -2.48 -29.66
N HIS A 518 38.68 -2.09 -30.15
CA HIS A 518 38.50 -1.36 -31.40
C HIS A 518 38.39 0.15 -31.13
N LEU A 519 38.90 0.99 -32.03
CA LEU A 519 38.65 2.45 -32.03
C LEU A 519 37.66 2.82 -33.14
N THR A 520 36.61 3.56 -32.81
CA THR A 520 35.62 4.11 -33.77
C THR A 520 35.39 5.60 -33.54
N GLY A 521 34.54 6.23 -34.37
CA GLY A 521 34.20 7.67 -34.29
C GLY A 521 35.30 8.64 -34.74
N GLY A 522 36.56 8.19 -34.77
CA GLY A 522 37.75 9.04 -34.94
C GLY A 522 38.73 8.96 -33.77
N ALA A 523 38.40 8.19 -32.72
CA ALA A 523 39.22 7.97 -31.54
C ALA A 523 40.66 7.59 -31.86
N LEU A 524 41.60 8.11 -31.06
CA LEU A 524 43.04 7.91 -31.25
C LEU A 524 43.67 7.26 -30.02
N ALA A 525 44.46 6.20 -30.24
CA ALA A 525 45.19 5.49 -29.20
C ALA A 525 46.06 6.39 -28.28
N LYS A 526 46.50 7.54 -28.79
CA LYS A 526 47.29 8.51 -28.02
C LYS A 526 46.50 9.18 -26.87
N ASN A 527 45.17 9.11 -26.90
CA ASN A 527 44.26 9.66 -25.89
C ASN A 527 43.66 8.58 -24.96
N VAL A 528 44.06 7.32 -25.11
CA VAL A 528 43.56 6.19 -24.30
C VAL A 528 44.60 5.79 -23.27
N PHE A 529 44.23 5.76 -21.99
CA PHE A 529 45.13 5.50 -20.86
C PHE A 529 44.58 4.42 -19.93
N TRP A 530 45.38 3.37 -19.70
CA TRP A 530 45.04 2.25 -18.83
C TRP A 530 45.93 2.29 -17.58
N GLN A 531 45.45 2.93 -16.51
CA GLN A 531 46.15 3.04 -15.24
C GLN A 531 45.81 1.84 -14.36
N THR A 532 46.81 1.04 -13.96
CA THR A 532 46.59 -0.16 -13.15
C THR A 532 47.44 -0.16 -11.88
N THR A 533 46.86 -0.59 -10.75
CA THR A 533 47.61 -0.84 -9.51
C THR A 533 48.21 -2.25 -9.45
N GLY A 534 47.59 -3.21 -10.17
CA GLY A 534 48.08 -4.57 -10.41
C GLY A 534 48.69 -4.74 -11.80
N ALA A 535 49.02 -5.98 -12.17
CA ALA A 535 49.65 -6.30 -13.45
C ALA A 535 48.69 -6.14 -14.64
N ALA A 536 49.24 -5.78 -15.81
CA ALA A 536 48.50 -5.82 -17.08
C ALA A 536 48.92 -7.06 -17.89
N SER A 537 47.96 -7.88 -18.30
CA SER A 537 48.20 -9.16 -18.98
C SER A 537 47.33 -9.28 -20.22
N LEU A 538 47.95 -9.34 -21.39
CA LEU A 538 47.29 -9.57 -22.67
C LEU A 538 47.46 -11.03 -23.06
N GLY A 539 46.35 -11.71 -23.36
CA GLY A 539 46.37 -13.08 -23.89
C GLY A 539 47.07 -13.17 -25.25
N ALA A 540 47.34 -14.40 -25.71
CA ALA A 540 47.89 -14.62 -27.05
C ALA A 540 46.98 -14.02 -28.12
N ASP A 541 47.55 -13.44 -29.18
CA ASP A 541 46.84 -12.81 -30.30
C ASP A 541 45.86 -11.67 -29.92
N ALA A 542 45.85 -11.18 -28.67
CA ALA A 542 45.00 -10.05 -28.25
C ALA A 542 45.52 -8.71 -28.79
N HIS A 543 44.62 -7.75 -29.06
CA HIS A 543 44.95 -6.41 -29.55
C HIS A 543 44.45 -5.31 -28.61
N LEU A 544 45.35 -4.45 -28.14
CA LEU A 544 45.04 -3.32 -27.26
C LEU A 544 45.40 -1.97 -27.90
N GLU A 545 44.51 -1.02 -27.72
CA GLU A 545 44.67 0.38 -28.10
C GLU A 545 44.94 1.22 -26.84
N GLY A 546 46.04 1.96 -26.79
CA GLY A 546 46.33 2.94 -25.73
C GLY A 546 47.63 2.78 -24.93
N THR A 547 47.90 3.76 -24.07
CA THR A 547 49.04 3.81 -23.16
C THR A 547 48.72 3.06 -21.86
N VAL A 548 49.43 1.96 -21.57
CA VAL A 548 49.30 1.20 -20.32
C VAL A 548 50.28 1.74 -19.27
N LEU A 549 49.74 2.26 -18.18
CA LEU A 549 50.43 2.78 -17.01
C LEU A 549 50.26 1.80 -15.85
N SER A 550 51.18 0.84 -15.68
CA SER A 550 51.08 -0.20 -14.64
C SER A 550 52.07 0.02 -13.49
N SER A 551 51.58 0.02 -12.24
CA SER A 551 52.46 -0.04 -11.06
C SER A 551 52.93 -1.46 -10.71
N ALA A 552 52.82 -2.40 -11.65
CA ALA A 552 53.31 -3.76 -11.53
C ALA A 552 53.99 -4.19 -12.84
N ALA A 553 53.78 -5.44 -13.26
CA ALA A 553 54.36 -5.99 -14.49
C ALA A 553 53.37 -5.88 -15.66
N ILE A 554 53.91 -5.75 -16.87
CA ILE A 554 53.14 -5.83 -18.11
C ILE A 554 53.58 -7.10 -18.85
N SER A 555 52.62 -7.89 -19.34
CA SER A 555 52.91 -9.10 -20.12
C SER A 555 52.00 -9.21 -21.35
N LEU A 556 52.61 -9.49 -22.50
CA LEU A 556 51.95 -9.80 -23.76
C LEU A 556 52.15 -11.28 -24.10
N GLY A 557 51.05 -12.00 -24.34
CA GLY A 557 51.08 -13.34 -24.92
C GLY A 557 51.62 -13.34 -26.35
N ALA A 558 52.01 -14.50 -26.85
CA ALA A 558 52.50 -14.65 -28.22
C ALA A 558 51.48 -14.12 -29.24
N GLY A 559 51.94 -13.43 -30.29
CA GLY A 559 51.11 -12.80 -31.31
C GLY A 559 50.31 -11.56 -30.86
N ALA A 560 50.25 -11.25 -29.56
CA ALA A 560 49.55 -10.06 -29.06
C ALA A 560 50.12 -8.77 -29.62
N SER A 561 49.28 -7.77 -29.84
CA SER A 561 49.66 -6.49 -30.46
C SER A 561 49.13 -5.30 -29.69
N VAL A 562 49.89 -4.19 -29.69
CA VAL A 562 49.52 -2.95 -29.02
C VAL A 562 49.83 -1.77 -29.93
N LEU A 563 48.83 -0.94 -30.22
CA LEU A 563 49.02 0.40 -30.77
C LEU A 563 48.91 1.37 -29.59
N GLY A 564 50.04 1.85 -29.09
CA GLY A 564 50.10 2.33 -27.72
C GLY A 564 51.50 2.34 -27.13
N ARG A 565 51.56 2.35 -25.79
CA ARG A 565 52.83 2.38 -25.04
C ARG A 565 52.72 1.51 -23.80
N LEU A 566 53.81 0.87 -23.39
CA LEU A 566 53.86 -0.05 -22.24
C LEU A 566 54.77 0.51 -21.15
N TYR A 567 54.19 1.05 -20.09
CA TYR A 567 54.90 1.67 -18.97
C TYR A 567 54.72 0.84 -17.69
N ALA A 568 55.80 0.23 -17.22
CA ALA A 568 55.79 -0.68 -16.08
C ALA A 568 56.75 -0.21 -14.98
N THR A 569 56.27 -0.03 -13.74
CA THR A 569 57.19 0.21 -12.60
C THR A 569 58.03 -1.02 -12.24
N THR A 570 57.82 -2.16 -12.91
CA THR A 570 58.64 -3.37 -12.79
C THR A 570 59.12 -3.86 -14.17
N LEU A 571 58.69 -5.05 -14.60
CA LEU A 571 59.13 -5.74 -15.82
C LEU A 571 58.06 -5.64 -16.91
N ALA A 572 58.48 -5.30 -18.14
CA ALA A 572 57.67 -5.49 -19.34
C ALA A 572 58.12 -6.77 -20.08
N THR A 573 57.18 -7.65 -20.43
CA THR A 573 57.45 -8.90 -21.18
C THR A 573 56.65 -8.93 -22.46
N VAL A 574 57.31 -9.12 -23.61
CA VAL A 574 56.71 -9.15 -24.94
C VAL A 574 56.85 -10.55 -25.55
N GLY A 575 55.71 -11.20 -25.81
CA GLY A 575 55.62 -12.57 -26.32
C GLY A 575 56.18 -12.77 -27.73
N ALA A 576 56.30 -14.02 -28.17
CA ALA A 576 56.87 -14.32 -29.48
C ALA A 576 55.90 -13.90 -30.60
N GLY A 577 56.42 -13.24 -31.65
CA GLY A 577 55.58 -12.71 -32.73
C GLY A 577 54.72 -11.48 -32.37
N SER A 578 54.83 -10.97 -31.15
CA SER A 578 54.04 -9.83 -30.66
C SER A 578 54.57 -8.49 -31.18
N SER A 579 53.69 -7.48 -31.27
CA SER A 579 54.07 -6.14 -31.75
C SER A 579 53.66 -5.01 -30.80
N VAL A 580 54.50 -3.97 -30.71
CA VAL A 580 54.20 -2.75 -29.93
C VAL A 580 54.57 -1.53 -30.77
N THR A 581 53.58 -0.72 -31.14
CA THR A 581 53.74 0.42 -32.06
C THR A 581 53.36 1.72 -31.37
N GLN A 582 54.28 2.69 -31.34
CA GLN A 582 54.03 4.01 -30.77
C GLN A 582 52.91 4.72 -31.56
N PRO A 583 51.91 5.33 -30.89
CA PRO A 583 50.89 6.13 -31.56
C PRO A 583 51.51 7.32 -32.30
N ALA A 584 50.90 7.70 -33.43
CA ALA A 584 51.19 8.98 -34.06
C ALA A 584 50.87 10.13 -33.08
N GLN A 585 51.76 11.12 -33.01
CA GLN A 585 51.65 12.29 -32.13
C GLN A 585 50.68 13.33 -32.71
#